data_AF-A0A9X0W953-F1
#
_entry.id   AF-A0A9X0W953-F1
#
_cell.length_a   1.000
_cell.length_b   1.000
_cell.length_c   1.000
_cell.angle_alpha   90.00
_cell.angle_beta   90.00
_cell.angle_gamma   90.00
#
_symmetry.space_group_name_H-M   'P 1'
#
loop_
_entity.id
_entity.type
_entity.pdbx_description
1 polymer ?
#
loop_
_entity_poly.entity_id
_entity_poly.type
_entity_poly.pdbx_seq_one_letter_code
_entity_poly.pdbx_strand_id
1 'polypeptide(L)'
;MTQISATISAETRDRLEHYVRARGLKKGFVIEQALLHHLQAVSELPDDVLIPPRLVVGRDVGDRLLERLASNESPNRAMQALFDDPVAAAPNKPS
;
A
#
# COMPACT_ATOMS: atom_id res chain seq x y z
N MET A 1 29.54 3.40 19.08
CA MET A 1 29.51 2.56 17.86
C MET A 1 28.90 1.23 18.24
N THR A 2 27.85 0.83 17.53
CA THR A 2 27.18 -0.47 17.67
C THR A 2 27.43 -1.24 16.38
N GLN A 3 27.94 -2.47 16.49
CA GLN A 3 28.19 -3.34 15.34
C GLN A 3 27.10 -4.39 15.26
N ILE A 4 26.56 -4.58 14.06
CA ILE A 4 25.61 -5.66 13.75
C ILE A 4 26.23 -6.61 12.73
N SER A 5 25.93 -7.89 12.86
CA SER A 5 26.32 -8.93 11.89
C SER A 5 25.07 -9.60 11.36
N ALA A 6 24.96 -9.73 10.04
CA ALA A 6 23.87 -10.42 9.39
C ALA A 6 24.40 -11.23 8.20
N THR A 7 23.80 -12.39 7.96
CA THR A 7 24.06 -13.19 6.77
C THR A 7 23.09 -12.78 5.67
N ILE A 8 23.62 -12.50 4.48
CA ILE A 8 22.83 -12.21 3.28
C ILE A 8 23.19 -13.19 2.18
N SER A 9 22.30 -13.36 1.19
CA SER A 9 22.60 -14.17 0.02
C SER A 9 23.71 -13.53 -0.82
N ALA A 10 24.41 -14.36 -1.61
CA ALA A 10 25.42 -13.88 -2.56
C ALA A 10 24.81 -12.87 -3.56
N GLU A 11 23.59 -13.15 -4.04
CA GLU A 11 22.87 -12.26 -4.95
C GLU A 11 22.62 -10.87 -4.34
N THR A 12 22.15 -10.81 -3.09
CA THR A 12 21.90 -9.53 -2.41
C THR A 12 23.20 -8.76 -2.19
N ARG A 13 24.30 -9.44 -1.84
CA ARG A 13 25.62 -8.82 -1.74
C ARG A 13 26.02 -8.19 -3.07
N ASP A 14 25.93 -8.93 -4.16
CA ASP A 14 26.39 -8.47 -5.48
C ASP A 14 25.54 -7.26 -5.97
N ARG A 15 24.22 -7.27 -5.73
CA ARG A 15 23.35 -6.12 -5.98
C ARG A 15 23.75 -4.90 -5.15
N LEU A 16 24.03 -5.07 -3.86
CA LEU A 16 24.49 -3.99 -2.99
C LEU A 16 25.81 -3.41 -3.52
N GLU A 17 26.77 -4.26 -3.87
CA GLU A 17 28.08 -3.87 -4.40
C GLU A 17 27.97 -3.07 -5.70
N HIS A 18 27.12 -3.52 -6.62
CA HIS A 18 26.86 -2.80 -7.85
C HIS A 18 26.28 -1.41 -7.56
N TYR A 19 25.30 -1.32 -6.68
CA TYR A 19 24.65 -0.07 -6.32
C TYR A 19 25.61 0.95 -5.69
N VAL A 20 26.41 0.53 -4.70
CA VAL A 20 27.36 1.44 -4.05
C VAL A 20 28.44 1.92 -5.02
N ARG A 21 28.90 1.04 -5.92
CA ARG A 21 29.91 1.40 -6.92
C ARG A 21 29.35 2.40 -7.93
N ALA A 22 28.17 2.13 -8.47
CA ALA A 22 27.54 2.99 -9.48
C ALA A 22 27.26 4.41 -8.95
N ARG A 23 26.98 4.55 -7.66
CA ARG A 23 26.65 5.84 -7.03
C ARG A 23 27.75 6.46 -6.17
N GLY A 24 28.92 5.83 -6.07
CA GLY A 24 30.03 6.29 -5.24
C GLY A 24 29.71 6.34 -3.74
N LEU A 25 28.83 5.45 -3.26
CA LEU A 25 28.35 5.44 -1.88
C LEU A 25 29.14 4.45 -1.01
N LYS A 26 29.11 4.65 0.31
CA LYS A 26 29.67 3.69 1.28
C LYS A 26 28.66 2.59 1.59
N LYS A 27 29.11 1.32 1.66
CA LYS A 27 28.27 0.18 2.04
C LYS A 27 27.55 0.40 3.37
N GLY A 28 28.28 0.86 4.39
CA GLY A 28 27.71 1.15 5.71
C GLY A 28 26.62 2.22 5.66
N PHE A 29 26.77 3.24 4.82
CA PHE A 29 25.74 4.27 4.64
C PHE A 29 24.46 3.68 4.04
N VAL A 30 24.58 2.86 2.98
CA VAL A 30 23.41 2.23 2.35
C VAL A 30 22.70 1.26 3.31
N ILE A 31 23.46 0.50 4.11
CA ILE A 31 22.90 -0.41 5.12
C ILE A 31 22.14 0.38 6.19
N GLU A 32 22.73 1.45 6.72
CA GLU A 32 22.09 2.32 7.71
C GLU A 32 20.79 2.92 7.18
N GLN A 33 20.81 3.48 5.97
CA GLN A 33 19.62 4.07 5.35
C GLN A 33 18.52 3.03 5.11
N ALA A 34 18.88 1.83 4.65
CA ALA A 34 17.92 0.75 4.47
C ALA A 34 17.26 0.33 5.80
N LEU A 35 18.05 0.23 6.88
CA LEU A 35 17.53 -0.07 8.21
C LEU A 35 16.60 1.03 8.72
N LEU A 36 17.00 2.30 8.60
CA LEU A 36 16.17 3.43 9.01
C LEU A 36 14.85 3.47 8.25
N HIS A 37 14.87 3.33 6.92
CA HIS A 37 13.66 3.29 6.11
C HIS A 37 12.74 2.13 6.50
N HIS A 38 13.31 0.94 6.78
CA HIS A 38 12.51 -0.20 7.21
C HIS A 38 11.85 0.04 8.57
N LEU A 39 12.61 0.54 9.56
CA LEU A 39 12.10 0.82 10.90
C LEU A 39 11.07 1.96 10.91
N GLN A 40 11.27 2.98 10.06
CA GLN A 40 10.30 4.06 9.88
C GLN A 40 8.99 3.53 9.29
N ALA A 41 9.04 2.71 8.24
CA ALA A 41 7.83 2.12 7.65
C ALA A 41 7.03 1.27 8.65
N VAL A 42 7.73 0.54 9.54
CA VAL A 42 7.09 -0.23 10.62
C VAL A 42 6.49 0.69 11.69
N SER A 43 7.12 1.83 11.97
CA SER A 43 6.63 2.79 12.97
C SER A 43 5.43 3.61 12.49
N GLU A 44 5.34 3.87 11.18
CA GLU A 44 4.23 4.62 10.57
C GLU A 44 2.92 3.81 10.52
N LEU A 45 2.98 2.48 10.56
CA LEU A 45 1.83 1.59 10.50
C LEU A 45 1.82 0.63 11.70
N PRO A 46 1.35 1.09 12.88
CA PRO A 46 1.17 0.21 14.02
C PRO A 46 0.15 -0.90 13.68
N ASP A 47 0.50 -2.16 13.95
CA ASP A 47 -0.38 -3.34 13.70
C ASP A 47 -1.73 -3.23 14.43
N ASP A 48 -1.82 -2.41 15.47
CA ASP A 48 -3.03 -2.10 16.25
C ASP A 48 -3.90 -0.99 15.63
N VAL A 49 -3.43 -0.27 14.62
CA VAL A 49 -4.17 0.85 13.97
C VAL A 49 -4.85 0.42 12.67
N LEU A 50 -4.36 -0.62 11.99
CA LEU A 50 -5.02 -1.21 10.82
C LEU A 50 -5.89 -2.40 11.21
N ILE A 51 -7.11 -2.14 11.67
CA ILE A 51 -8.17 -3.15 11.72
C ILE A 51 -8.98 -3.03 10.44
N PRO A 52 -8.83 -3.93 9.44
CA PRO A 52 -9.67 -3.88 8.26
C PRO A 52 -11.13 -4.11 8.70
N PRO A 53 -12.08 -3.28 8.25
CA PRO A 53 -13.49 -3.53 8.52
C PRO A 53 -13.86 -4.91 7.96
N ARG A 54 -14.33 -5.81 8.83
CA ARG A 54 -14.81 -7.14 8.42
C ARG A 54 -16.32 -7.09 8.24
N LEU A 55 -16.78 -7.38 7.03
CA LEU A 55 -18.20 -7.58 6.74
C LEU A 55 -18.51 -9.07 6.87
N VAL A 56 -19.23 -9.45 7.93
CA VAL A 56 -19.71 -10.83 8.12
C VAL A 56 -21.07 -10.95 7.47
N VAL A 57 -21.20 -11.90 6.54
CA VAL A 57 -22.45 -12.18 5.81
C VAL A 57 -22.84 -13.64 5.98
N GLY A 58 -24.12 -13.95 5.82
CA GLY A 58 -24.58 -15.34 5.74
C GLY A 58 -24.03 -16.04 4.48
N ARG A 59 -23.95 -17.37 4.53
CA ARG A 59 -23.37 -18.20 3.45
C ARG A 59 -23.99 -17.91 2.08
N ASP A 60 -25.31 -17.94 1.99
CA ASP A 60 -26.03 -17.72 0.73
C ASP A 60 -25.78 -16.33 0.14
N VAL A 61 -25.59 -15.32 1.00
CA VAL A 61 -25.24 -13.95 0.58
C VAL A 61 -23.79 -13.90 0.11
N GLY A 62 -22.89 -14.60 0.79
CA GLY A 62 -21.49 -14.71 0.40
C GLY A 62 -21.31 -15.37 -0.97
N ASP A 63 -22.00 -16.49 -1.21
CA ASP A 63 -21.92 -17.22 -2.49
C ASP A 63 -22.39 -16.31 -3.66
N ARG A 64 -23.52 -15.60 -3.48
CA ARG A 64 -24.01 -14.62 -4.47
C ARG A 64 -23.05 -13.45 -4.68
N LEU A 65 -22.37 -12.99 -3.64
CA LEU A 65 -21.40 -11.90 -3.74
C LEU A 65 -20.19 -12.33 -4.58
N LEU A 66 -19.69 -13.54 -4.35
CA LEU A 66 -18.56 -14.09 -5.10
C LEU A 66 -18.87 -14.25 -6.59
N GLU A 67 -20.06 -14.77 -6.92
CA GLU A 67 -20.52 -14.89 -8.31
C GLU A 67 -20.51 -13.53 -9.02
N ARG A 68 -21.11 -12.50 -8.40
CA ARG A 68 -21.22 -11.17 -9.02
C ARG A 68 -19.87 -10.47 -9.17
N LEU A 69 -18.95 -10.66 -8.21
CA LEU A 69 -17.58 -10.15 -8.33
C LEU A 69 -16.84 -10.81 -9.49
N ALA A 70 -17.01 -12.12 -9.69
CA ALA A 70 -16.38 -12.83 -10.82
C ALA A 70 -16.96 -12.42 -12.18
N SER A 71 -18.24 -12.05 -12.23
CA SER A 71 -18.92 -11.65 -13.47
C SER A 71 -18.49 -10.30 -14.05
N ASN A 72 -17.79 -9.45 -13.29
CA ASN A 72 -17.39 -8.10 -13.72
C ASN A 72 -18.54 -7.32 -14.38
N GLU A 73 -19.74 -7.38 -13.77
CA GLU A 73 -20.93 -6.70 -14.29
C GLU A 73 -20.71 -5.19 -14.42
N SER A 74 -21.13 -4.61 -15.54
CA SER A 74 -21.12 -3.16 -15.71
C SER A 74 -22.04 -2.48 -14.69
N PRO A 75 -21.71 -1.24 -14.26
CA PRO A 75 -22.57 -0.46 -13.37
C PRO A 75 -23.99 -0.37 -13.93
N ASN A 76 -24.99 -0.58 -13.06
CA ASN A 76 -26.38 -0.45 -13.49
C ASN A 76 -26.77 1.02 -13.73
N ARG A 77 -27.94 1.27 -14.34
CA ARG A 77 -28.41 2.62 -14.67
C ARG A 77 -28.48 3.57 -13.46
N ALA A 78 -28.83 3.07 -12.28
CA ALA A 78 -28.91 3.89 -11.07
C ALA A 78 -27.51 4.31 -10.59
N MET A 79 -26.52 3.42 -10.70
CA MET A 79 -25.12 3.75 -10.43
C MET A 79 -24.58 4.75 -11.43
N GLN A 80 -24.86 4.58 -12.73
CA GLN A 80 -24.46 5.54 -13.77
C GLN A 80 -25.02 6.93 -13.48
N ALA A 81 -26.34 7.01 -13.23
CA ALA A 81 -27.01 8.27 -12.89
C ALA A 81 -26.44 8.95 -11.62
N LEU A 82 -26.01 8.17 -10.61
CA LEU A 82 -25.37 8.69 -9.41
C LEU A 82 -24.04 9.42 -9.71
N PHE A 83 -23.26 8.90 -10.67
CA PHE A 83 -21.98 9.50 -11.04
C PHE A 83 -22.11 10.56 -12.16
N ASP A 84 -23.25 10.60 -12.86
CA ASP A 84 -23.56 11.60 -13.89
C ASP A 84 -24.18 12.90 -13.32
N ASP A 85 -24.57 12.92 -12.03
CA ASP A 85 -25.14 14.10 -11.36
C ASP A 85 -24.02 15.07 -10.90
N PRO A 86 -23.93 16.32 -11.43
CA PRO A 86 -22.90 17.27 -11.05
C PRO A 86 -23.16 17.85 -9.65
N VAL A 87 -22.77 17.13 -8.60
CA VAL A 87 -22.60 17.71 -7.25
C VAL A 87 -21.31 18.56 -7.22
N ALA A 88 -21.30 19.67 -7.96
CA ALA A 88 -20.27 20.72 -7.89
C ALA A 88 -20.75 22.05 -8.51
N ALA A 89 -21.96 22.51 -8.17
CA ALA A 89 -22.31 23.92 -8.29
C ALA A 89 -22.86 24.40 -6.93
N ALA A 90 -21.98 24.42 -5.93
CA ALA A 90 -22.28 25.15 -4.70
C ALA A 90 -22.49 26.64 -5.05
N PRO A 91 -23.59 27.28 -4.62
CA PRO A 91 -23.77 28.70 -4.86
C PRO A 91 -22.82 29.49 -3.96
N ASN A 92 -21.79 30.10 -4.56
CA ASN A 92 -21.03 31.17 -3.91
C ASN A 92 -22.00 32.31 -3.58
N LYS A 93 -22.23 32.57 -2.28
CA LYS A 93 -22.83 33.81 -1.82
C LYS A 93 -21.75 34.91 -1.84
N PRO A 94 -21.94 36.03 -2.54
CA PRO A 94 -21.07 37.19 -2.37
C PRO A 94 -21.40 37.95 -1.08
N SER A 95 -20.35 38.48 -0.46
CA SER A 95 -20.31 39.35 0.71
C SER A 95 -21.05 40.68 0.53
#